data_AF-A0A9X7YC69-F1
#
_entry.id   AF-A0A9X7YC69-F1
#
_cell.length_a   1.000
_cell.length_b   1.000
_cell.length_c   1.000
_cell.angle_alpha   90.00
_cell.angle_beta   90.00
_cell.angle_gamma   90.00
#
_symmetry.space_group_name_H-M   'P 1'
#
loop_
_entity.id
_entity.type
_entity.pdbx_description
1 polymer ?
#
loop_
_entity_poly.entity_id
_entity_poly.type
_entity_poly.pdbx_seq_one_letter_code
_entity_poly.pdbx_strand_id
1 'polypeptide(L)'
;MKGRGALLALSLVMLVAAKPPMRYQPDPSSVIAAEIAFNRLAQQKGQWTAFRETAADDAVMFVPQRVVAKDWLKKQADPPASVSWSPSIVYVSCDGLLAASTGNWKRPDGSVGYFTTLWRRDKKGRWQWILDHGDRLAIERDAPEFLTGKVATCKRGARPEGPPPAKGEAPPVPQDDSLIWSADVATDGSRRVTVRMWNGTGYDVVIDDKVGAPS
;
A
#
# COMPACT_ATOMS: atom_id res chain seq x y z
N MET A 1 -50.32 -35.08 -49.08
CA MET A 1 -49.41 -33.93 -49.33
C MET A 1 -49.03 -33.31 -47.99
N LYS A 2 -47.73 -33.07 -47.80
CA LYS A 2 -47.06 -32.79 -46.51
C LYS A 2 -47.29 -31.34 -46.06
N GLY A 3 -47.69 -31.14 -44.80
CA GLY A 3 -47.64 -29.84 -44.12
C GLY A 3 -46.21 -29.55 -43.64
N ARG A 4 -45.67 -28.37 -43.98
CA ARG A 4 -44.38 -27.88 -43.49
C ARG A 4 -44.64 -26.85 -42.39
N GLY A 5 -44.49 -27.25 -41.13
CA GLY A 5 -44.40 -26.33 -40.01
C GLY A 5 -43.01 -25.69 -39.96
N ALA A 6 -42.94 -24.36 -40.05
CA ALA A 6 -41.71 -23.62 -39.87
C ALA A 6 -41.49 -23.38 -38.37
N LEU A 7 -40.42 -23.97 -37.81
CA LEU A 7 -39.95 -23.71 -36.45
C LEU A 7 -39.12 -22.41 -36.46
N LEU A 8 -39.64 -21.35 -35.84
CA LEU A 8 -38.89 -20.15 -35.48
C LEU A 8 -37.99 -20.47 -34.27
N ALA A 9 -36.68 -20.58 -34.50
CA ALA A 9 -35.69 -20.66 -33.43
C ALA A 9 -35.42 -19.25 -32.88
N LEU A 10 -35.95 -18.95 -31.69
CA LEU A 10 -35.58 -17.75 -30.94
C LEU A 10 -34.20 -17.98 -30.29
N SER A 11 -33.15 -17.44 -30.89
CA SER A 11 -31.82 -17.40 -30.29
C SER A 11 -31.76 -16.32 -29.20
N LEU A 12 -31.78 -16.76 -27.93
CA LEU A 12 -31.62 -15.90 -26.76
C LEU A 12 -30.15 -15.49 -26.62
N VAL A 13 -29.82 -14.25 -26.97
CA VAL A 13 -28.48 -13.67 -26.73
C VAL A 13 -28.36 -13.33 -25.24
N MET A 14 -27.63 -14.15 -24.48
CA MET A 14 -27.27 -13.87 -23.09
C MET A 14 -26.28 -12.68 -23.06
N LEU A 15 -26.74 -11.51 -22.64
CA LEU A 15 -25.87 -10.39 -22.30
C LEU A 15 -25.10 -10.73 -21.02
N VAL A 16 -23.87 -11.23 -21.14
CA VAL A 16 -22.94 -11.25 -20.01
C VAL A 16 -22.57 -9.80 -19.70
N ALA A 17 -23.19 -9.24 -18.66
CA ALA A 17 -22.82 -7.93 -18.15
C ALA A 17 -21.41 -8.01 -17.54
N ALA A 18 -20.42 -7.48 -18.25
CA ALA A 18 -19.09 -7.27 -17.70
C ALA A 18 -19.20 -6.37 -16.47
N LYS A 19 -18.84 -6.87 -15.28
CA LYS A 19 -18.80 -6.06 -14.06
C LYS A 19 -17.82 -4.91 -14.27
N PRO A 20 -18.21 -3.65 -14.05
CA PRO A 20 -17.29 -2.53 -14.21
C PRO A 20 -16.06 -2.73 -13.30
N PRO A 21 -14.87 -2.30 -13.73
CA PRO A 21 -13.67 -2.40 -12.90
C PRO A 21 -13.93 -1.69 -11.58
N MET A 22 -13.63 -2.37 -10.46
CA MET A 22 -13.81 -1.82 -9.12
C MET A 22 -12.89 -0.61 -8.98
N ARG A 23 -13.46 0.59 -8.92
CA ARG A 23 -12.71 1.82 -8.64
C ARG A 23 -12.69 2.01 -7.15
N TYR A 24 -11.52 1.90 -6.54
CA TYR A 24 -11.36 2.25 -5.13
C TYR A 24 -11.38 3.76 -4.99
N GLN A 25 -12.11 4.25 -4.00
CA GLN A 25 -11.98 5.65 -3.60
C GLN A 25 -10.68 5.80 -2.81
N PRO A 26 -9.94 6.90 -2.98
CA PRO A 26 -8.77 7.20 -2.17
C PRO A 26 -9.22 7.55 -0.75
N ASP A 27 -9.28 6.54 0.11
CA ASP A 27 -9.78 6.63 1.48
C ASP A 27 -8.64 6.37 2.49
N PRO A 28 -8.08 7.43 3.10
CA PRO A 28 -7.07 7.29 4.16
C PRO A 28 -7.55 6.47 5.36
N SER A 29 -8.85 6.49 5.67
CA SER A 29 -9.42 5.75 6.81
C SER A 29 -9.21 4.24 6.67
N SER A 30 -9.33 3.71 5.44
CA SER A 30 -9.09 2.29 5.16
C SER A 30 -7.63 1.87 5.39
N VAL A 31 -6.67 2.77 5.18
CA VAL A 31 -5.23 2.54 5.42
C VAL A 31 -4.93 2.66 6.91
N ILE A 32 -5.50 3.65 7.59
CA ILE A 32 -5.41 3.78 9.06
C ILE A 32 -5.93 2.51 9.73
N ALA A 33 -7.08 2.00 9.28
CA ALA A 33 -7.65 0.75 9.78
C ALA A 33 -6.73 -0.46 9.52
N ALA A 34 -6.08 -0.53 8.35
CA ALA A 34 -5.12 -1.57 8.03
C ALA A 34 -3.88 -1.52 8.93
N GLU A 35 -3.33 -0.33 9.19
CA GLU A 35 -2.19 -0.14 10.09
C GLU A 35 -2.53 -0.52 11.54
N ILE A 36 -3.69 -0.09 12.03
CA ILE A 36 -4.15 -0.45 13.38
C ILE A 36 -4.37 -1.96 13.48
N ALA A 37 -5.00 -2.58 12.48
CA ALA A 37 -5.19 -4.03 12.45
C ALA A 37 -3.86 -4.78 12.41
N PHE A 38 -2.88 -4.26 11.68
CA PHE A 38 -1.53 -4.81 11.61
C PHE A 38 -0.82 -4.76 12.96
N ASN A 39 -0.81 -3.61 13.65
CA ASN A 39 -0.26 -3.53 15.01
C ASN A 39 -1.01 -4.47 15.96
N ARG A 40 -2.35 -4.50 15.92
CA ARG A 40 -3.14 -5.40 16.78
C ARG A 40 -2.78 -6.87 16.56
N LEU A 41 -2.58 -7.29 15.32
CA LEU A 41 -2.16 -8.64 14.99
C LEU A 41 -0.78 -8.94 15.59
N ALA A 42 0.14 -7.99 15.53
CA ALA A 42 1.47 -8.12 16.14
C ALA A 42 1.40 -8.25 17.67
N GLN A 43 0.51 -7.50 18.32
CA GLN A 43 0.30 -7.60 19.78
C GLN A 43 -0.34 -8.94 20.18
N GLN A 44 -1.22 -9.50 19.34
CA GLN A 44 -2.01 -10.70 19.69
C GLN A 44 -1.34 -12.02 19.31
N LYS A 45 -0.63 -12.05 18.18
CA LYS A 45 -0.07 -13.28 17.60
C LYS A 45 1.45 -13.27 17.47
N GLY A 46 2.10 -12.15 17.75
CA GLY A 46 3.54 -11.97 17.57
C GLY A 46 3.88 -11.11 16.36
N GLN A 47 4.95 -10.32 16.52
CA GLN A 47 5.40 -9.34 15.54
C GLN A 47 5.70 -9.93 14.17
N TRP A 48 6.60 -10.89 14.07
CA TRP A 48 6.96 -11.49 12.78
C TRP A 48 5.85 -12.34 12.19
N THR A 49 4.98 -12.91 13.02
CA THR A 49 3.74 -13.54 12.55
C THR A 49 2.85 -12.53 11.84
N ALA A 50 2.58 -11.38 12.45
CA ALA A 50 1.80 -10.33 11.81
C ALA A 50 2.43 -9.82 10.51
N PHE A 51 3.75 -9.58 10.52
CA PHE A 51 4.48 -9.11 9.34
C PHE A 51 4.35 -10.10 8.18
N ARG A 52 4.47 -11.42 8.44
CA ARG A 52 4.29 -12.45 7.40
C ARG A 52 2.87 -12.47 6.84
N GLU A 53 1.86 -12.34 7.70
CA GLU A 53 0.44 -12.43 7.33
C GLU A 53 -0.02 -11.23 6.48
N THR A 54 0.52 -10.03 6.72
CA THR A 54 0.06 -8.79 6.08
C THR A 54 0.91 -8.33 4.91
N ALA A 55 2.07 -8.97 4.66
CA ALA A 55 2.97 -8.63 3.57
C ALA A 55 2.43 -9.00 2.18
N ALA A 56 2.70 -8.16 1.20
CA ALA A 56 2.68 -8.56 -0.21
C ALA A 56 3.81 -9.56 -0.50
N ASP A 57 3.69 -10.34 -1.58
CA ASP A 57 4.68 -11.37 -1.92
C ASP A 57 6.05 -10.78 -2.28
N ASP A 58 6.06 -9.59 -2.88
CA ASP A 58 7.22 -8.80 -3.29
C ASP A 58 7.63 -7.74 -2.25
N ALA A 59 7.04 -7.79 -1.05
CA ALA A 59 7.31 -6.78 -0.02
C ALA A 59 8.79 -6.81 0.41
N VAL A 60 9.34 -5.63 0.71
CA VAL A 60 10.74 -5.49 1.11
C VAL A 60 10.89 -4.81 2.47
N MET A 61 11.99 -5.10 3.15
CA MET A 61 12.39 -4.46 4.42
C MET A 61 13.92 -4.36 4.50
N PHE A 62 14.45 -3.70 5.54
CA PHE A 62 15.88 -3.45 5.71
C PHE A 62 16.46 -4.17 6.94
N VAL A 63 17.46 -5.04 6.74
CA VAL A 63 18.07 -5.87 7.82
C VAL A 63 19.58 -6.17 7.63
N PRO A 64 20.49 -5.18 7.64
CA PRO A 64 20.29 -3.74 7.41
C PRO A 64 20.17 -3.42 5.92
N GLN A 65 20.60 -4.33 5.05
CA GLN A 65 20.43 -4.27 3.61
C GLN A 65 18.99 -4.58 3.21
N ARG A 66 18.58 -4.13 2.02
CA ARG A 66 17.24 -4.39 1.48
C ARG A 66 17.09 -5.88 1.16
N VAL A 67 16.03 -6.50 1.67
CA VAL A 67 15.69 -7.91 1.44
C VAL A 67 14.24 -8.07 1.04
N VAL A 68 13.91 -9.18 0.37
CA VAL A 68 12.53 -9.64 0.25
C VAL A 68 12.05 -10.09 1.62
N ALA A 69 11.03 -9.42 2.14
CA ALA A 69 10.59 -9.57 3.52
C ALA A 69 10.17 -11.00 3.84
N LYS A 70 9.35 -11.62 2.98
CA LYS A 70 8.87 -13.00 3.23
C LYS A 70 10.01 -14.00 3.36
N ASP A 71 11.09 -13.85 2.60
CA ASP A 71 12.21 -14.79 2.64
C ASP A 71 13.05 -14.65 3.89
N TRP A 72 13.20 -13.42 4.38
CA TRP A 72 13.86 -13.17 5.65
C TRP A 72 12.97 -13.59 6.83
N LEU A 73 11.70 -13.20 6.84
CA LEU A 73 10.73 -13.43 7.91
C LEU A 73 10.38 -14.91 8.13
N LYS A 74 10.43 -15.76 7.10
CA LYS A 74 10.24 -17.22 7.23
C LYS A 74 11.21 -17.87 8.23
N LYS A 75 12.37 -17.24 8.46
CA LYS A 75 13.45 -17.74 9.32
C LYS A 75 13.41 -17.14 10.73
N GLN A 76 12.50 -16.19 10.99
CA GLN A 76 12.46 -15.45 12.25
C GLN A 76 11.40 -16.00 13.20
N ALA A 77 11.82 -16.31 14.42
CA ALA A 77 10.91 -16.53 15.54
C ALA A 77 10.42 -15.19 16.10
N ASP A 78 9.17 -15.13 16.55
CA ASP A 78 8.62 -13.93 17.17
C ASP A 78 9.44 -13.50 18.40
N PRO A 79 9.73 -12.20 18.56
CA PRO A 79 10.36 -11.71 19.78
C PRO A 79 9.44 -11.94 20.99
N PRO A 80 9.98 -12.01 22.23
CA PRO A 80 9.16 -12.21 23.42
C PRO A 80 8.08 -11.15 23.64
N ALA A 81 8.31 -9.94 23.13
CA ALA A 81 7.35 -8.85 23.13
C ALA A 81 7.45 -8.05 21.82
N SER A 82 6.29 -7.71 21.27
CA SER A 82 6.18 -6.92 20.04
C SER A 82 6.45 -5.44 20.30
N VAL A 83 7.02 -4.76 19.32
CA VAL A 83 6.97 -3.30 19.25
C VAL A 83 5.51 -2.86 19.12
N SER A 84 5.13 -1.74 19.74
CA SER A 84 3.81 -1.12 19.57
C SER A 84 3.96 0.16 18.75
N TRP A 85 3.06 0.39 17.79
CA TRP A 85 3.10 1.58 16.94
C TRP A 85 1.71 2.14 16.64
N SER A 86 1.64 3.41 16.30
CA SER A 86 0.41 4.05 15.82
C SER A 86 0.73 4.96 14.65
N PRO A 87 -0.05 4.92 13.56
CA PRO A 87 0.08 5.93 12.52
C PRO A 87 -0.24 7.30 13.08
N SER A 88 0.37 8.32 12.49
CA SER A 88 0.06 9.74 12.74
C SER A 88 -0.41 10.40 11.46
N ILE A 89 0.19 10.03 10.32
CA ILE A 89 -0.16 10.58 9.00
C ILE A 89 -0.27 9.44 7.98
N VAL A 90 -1.27 9.54 7.10
CA VAL A 90 -1.47 8.67 5.96
C VAL A 90 -1.58 9.49 4.67
N TYR A 91 -0.89 9.05 3.63
CA TYR A 91 -0.94 9.59 2.27
C TYR A 91 -1.48 8.51 1.33
N VAL A 92 -2.42 8.86 0.44
CA VAL A 92 -3.04 7.91 -0.50
C VAL A 92 -2.94 8.45 -1.92
N SER A 93 -2.61 7.59 -2.89
CA SER A 93 -2.71 7.91 -4.31
C SER A 93 -4.15 8.27 -4.69
N CYS A 94 -4.36 9.11 -5.72
CA CYS A 94 -5.68 9.48 -6.21
C CYS A 94 -6.51 8.24 -6.61
N ASP A 95 -5.89 7.22 -7.20
CA ASP A 95 -6.54 5.98 -7.61
C ASP A 95 -6.86 5.03 -6.44
N GLY A 96 -6.40 5.35 -5.22
CA GLY A 96 -6.66 4.58 -4.01
C GLY A 96 -5.99 3.21 -3.97
N LEU A 97 -4.98 2.97 -4.82
CA LEU A 97 -4.27 1.69 -4.92
C LEU A 97 -2.95 1.66 -4.15
N LEU A 98 -2.35 2.82 -3.89
CA LEU A 98 -1.09 2.95 -3.16
C LEU A 98 -1.28 3.90 -1.97
N ALA A 99 -0.64 3.61 -0.85
CA ALA A 99 -0.61 4.51 0.29
C ALA A 99 0.71 4.44 1.04
N ALA A 100 1.00 5.46 1.83
CA ALA A 100 2.08 5.49 2.81
C ALA A 100 1.51 5.89 4.17
N SER A 101 1.85 5.16 5.22
CA SER A 101 1.58 5.54 6.61
C SER A 101 2.90 5.78 7.33
N THR A 102 2.91 6.73 8.26
CA THR A 102 4.06 7.01 9.11
C THR A 102 3.61 7.44 10.50
N GLY A 103 4.43 7.17 11.50
CA GLY A 103 4.18 7.49 12.89
C GLY A 103 5.32 7.02 13.80
N ASN A 104 5.05 7.01 15.10
CA ASN A 104 6.01 6.57 16.10
C ASN A 104 5.76 5.12 16.54
N TRP A 105 6.82 4.45 16.92
CA TRP A 105 6.78 3.16 17.61
C TRP A 105 7.49 3.24 18.94
N LYS A 106 7.10 2.36 19.86
CA LYS A 106 7.68 2.20 21.19
C LYS A 106 7.86 0.72 21.52
N ARG A 107 9.00 0.38 22.12
CA ARG A 107 9.27 -0.96 22.67
C ARG A 107 8.97 -1.02 24.17
N PRO A 108 8.81 -2.23 24.72
CA PRO A 108 8.59 -2.42 26.16
C PRO A 108 9.71 -1.85 27.05
N ASP A 109 10.95 -1.82 26.54
CA ASP A 109 12.11 -1.24 27.23
C ASP A 109 12.12 0.30 27.26
N GLY A 110 11.09 0.93 26.69
CA GLY A 110 10.97 2.38 26.61
C GLY A 110 11.67 3.01 25.42
N SER A 111 12.44 2.25 24.62
CA SER A 111 13.03 2.77 23.40
C SER A 111 11.94 3.16 22.38
N VAL A 112 12.20 4.24 21.66
CA VAL A 112 11.27 4.83 20.69
C VAL A 112 11.91 4.96 19.32
N GLY A 113 11.07 5.17 18.33
CA GLY A 113 11.51 5.52 16.99
C GLY A 113 10.34 5.80 16.08
N TYR A 114 10.60 5.81 14.79
CA TYR A 114 9.59 6.05 13.76
C TYR A 114 9.46 4.85 12.82
N PHE A 115 8.32 4.76 12.16
CA PHE A 115 8.10 3.85 11.06
C PHE A 115 7.55 4.57 9.83
N THR A 116 7.72 3.93 8.68
CA THR A 116 7.11 4.25 7.40
C THR A 116 6.73 2.93 6.73
N THR A 117 5.44 2.76 6.46
CA THR A 117 4.89 1.59 5.78
C THR A 117 4.29 2.01 4.46
N LEU A 118 4.71 1.39 3.35
CA LEU A 118 4.06 1.55 2.05
C LEU A 118 3.08 0.41 1.85
N TRP A 119 1.88 0.75 1.40
CA TRP A 119 0.77 -0.17 1.22
C TRP A 119 0.36 -0.23 -0.23
N ARG A 120 -0.02 -1.43 -0.69
CA ARG A 120 -0.65 -1.65 -1.97
C ARG A 120 -1.97 -2.38 -1.78
N ARG A 121 -3.00 -1.92 -2.49
CA ARG A 121 -4.32 -2.53 -2.49
C ARG A 121 -4.40 -3.59 -3.58
N ASP A 122 -4.78 -4.81 -3.20
CA ASP A 122 -5.01 -5.88 -4.17
C ASP A 122 -6.36 -5.71 -4.89
N LYS A 123 -6.61 -6.54 -5.93
CA LYS A 123 -7.86 -6.54 -6.71
C LYS A 123 -9.11 -6.91 -5.88
N LYS A 124 -8.93 -7.44 -4.66
CA LYS A 124 -10.01 -7.76 -3.72
C LYS A 124 -10.22 -6.64 -2.70
N GLY A 125 -9.45 -5.56 -2.77
CA GLY A 125 -9.55 -4.39 -1.90
C GLY A 125 -8.79 -4.52 -0.59
N ARG A 126 -7.97 -5.57 -0.44
CA ARG A 126 -7.16 -5.78 0.77
C ARG A 126 -5.87 -4.99 0.68
N TRP A 127 -5.51 -4.32 1.76
CA TRP A 127 -4.22 -3.66 1.90
C TRP A 127 -3.17 -4.68 2.32
N GLN A 128 -2.05 -4.70 1.60
CA GLN A 128 -0.85 -5.44 1.95
C GLN A 128 0.31 -4.47 1.95
N TRP A 129 1.19 -4.54 2.94
CA TRP A 129 2.37 -3.70 2.93
C TRP A 129 3.39 -4.23 1.91
N ILE A 130 4.06 -3.31 1.22
CA ILE A 130 5.09 -3.57 0.19
C ILE A 130 6.46 -3.05 0.60
N LEU A 131 6.52 -2.14 1.58
CA LEU A 131 7.73 -1.69 2.23
C LEU A 131 7.43 -1.49 3.72
N ASP A 132 8.27 -2.03 4.58
CA ASP A 132 8.34 -1.64 5.99
C ASP A 132 9.73 -1.06 6.29
N HIS A 133 9.74 0.14 6.86
CA HIS A 133 10.95 0.87 7.19
C HIS A 133 10.79 1.59 8.52
N GLY A 134 11.88 1.72 9.25
CA GLY A 134 11.92 2.52 10.47
C GLY A 134 13.32 2.58 11.04
N ASP A 135 13.49 3.41 12.06
CA ASP A 135 14.70 3.43 12.87
C ASP A 135 14.44 3.91 14.29
N ARG A 136 15.39 3.63 15.18
CA ARG A 136 15.37 4.10 16.56
C ARG A 136 15.71 5.58 16.61
N LEU A 137 15.03 6.32 17.48
CA LEU A 137 15.33 7.70 17.77
C LEU A 137 15.65 7.88 19.25
N ALA A 138 16.38 8.95 19.56
CA ALA A 138 16.57 9.39 20.95
C ALA A 138 15.28 9.98 21.54
N ILE A 139 14.51 10.68 20.71
CA ILE A 139 13.24 11.32 21.04
C ILE A 139 12.26 11.00 19.90
N GLU A 140 11.00 10.73 20.26
CA GLU A 140 9.95 10.49 19.27
C GLU A 140 9.74 11.71 18.34
N ARG A 141 9.25 11.47 17.12
CA ARG A 141 8.94 12.57 16.20
C ARG A 141 7.70 13.32 16.67
N ASP A 142 7.67 14.62 16.42
CA ASP A 142 6.44 15.39 16.54
C ASP A 142 5.35 14.76 15.68
N ALA A 143 4.22 14.46 16.30
CA ALA A 143 3.05 13.90 15.65
C ALA A 143 1.88 14.90 15.79
N PRO A 144 1.02 15.04 14.76
CA PRO A 144 -0.21 15.79 14.90
C PRO A 144 -1.08 15.24 16.04
N GLU A 145 -1.83 16.10 16.72
CA GLU A 145 -2.77 15.71 17.78
C GLU A 145 -3.84 14.73 17.26
N PHE A 146 -4.23 14.86 15.99
CA PHE A 146 -5.21 14.00 15.33
C PHE A 146 -4.60 13.25 14.14
N LEU A 147 -5.06 12.01 13.93
CA LEU A 147 -4.70 11.22 12.75
C LEU A 147 -5.02 12.01 11.48
N THR A 148 -4.00 12.23 10.66
CA THR A 148 -4.12 13.05 9.47
C THR A 148 -4.11 12.18 8.21
N GLY A 149 -5.18 12.26 7.42
CA GLY A 149 -5.25 11.64 6.09
C GLY A 149 -5.09 12.67 4.98
N LYS A 150 -4.25 12.37 3.98
CA LYS A 150 -4.06 13.20 2.78
C LYS A 150 -4.22 12.35 1.52
N VAL A 151 -4.86 12.92 0.52
CA VAL A 151 -5.11 12.28 -0.78
C VAL A 151 -4.40 13.09 -1.86
N ALA A 152 -3.64 12.40 -2.71
CA ALA A 152 -2.97 13.01 -3.84
C ALA A 152 -3.97 13.60 -4.83
N THR A 153 -3.60 14.70 -5.48
CA THR A 153 -4.43 15.22 -6.57
C THR A 153 -4.37 14.25 -7.76
N CYS A 154 -5.51 14.02 -8.40
CA CYS A 154 -5.55 13.20 -9.60
C CYS A 154 -4.83 13.88 -10.76
N LYS A 155 -3.85 13.19 -11.35
CA LYS A 155 -3.31 13.56 -12.67
C LYS A 155 -4.39 13.29 -13.70
N ARG A 156 -5.26 14.26 -13.99
CA ARG A 156 -6.19 14.12 -15.12
C ARG A 156 -5.37 14.15 -16.42
N GLY A 157 -5.14 12.98 -17.01
CA GLY A 157 -4.92 12.88 -18.45
C GLY A 157 -6.25 13.17 -19.17
N ALA A 158 -6.20 13.80 -20.34
CA ALA A 158 -7.37 13.94 -21.19
C ALA A 158 -8.07 12.58 -21.35
N ARG A 159 -9.41 12.56 -21.25
CA ARG A 159 -10.18 11.40 -21.70
C ARG A 159 -9.70 11.10 -23.12
N PRO A 160 -9.31 9.85 -23.46
CA PRO A 160 -8.99 9.53 -24.84
C PRO A 160 -10.18 9.95 -25.71
N GLU A 161 -9.96 10.85 -26.66
CA GLU A 161 -10.94 11.13 -27.71
C GLU A 161 -11.01 9.88 -28.58
N GLY A 162 -12.00 9.03 -28.32
CA GLY A 162 -12.17 7.79 -29.04
C GLY A 162 -13.39 7.02 -28.54
N PRO A 163 -13.97 6.16 -29.40
CA PRO A 163 -15.02 5.25 -28.99
C PRO A 163 -14.53 4.37 -27.83
N PRO A 164 -15.43 3.95 -26.91
CA PRO A 164 -15.06 3.07 -25.81
C PRO A 164 -14.32 1.84 -26.32
N PRO A 165 -13.29 1.34 -25.61
CA PRO A 165 -12.62 0.10 -25.98
C PRO A 165 -13.64 -1.04 -26.10
N ALA A 166 -13.42 -1.92 -27.07
CA ALA A 166 -14.26 -3.09 -27.29
C ALA A 166 -14.35 -3.93 -26.00
N LYS A 167 -15.52 -4.51 -25.74
CA LYS A 167 -15.75 -5.35 -24.55
C LYS A 167 -14.73 -6.49 -24.53
N GLY A 168 -13.84 -6.48 -23.53
CA GLY A 168 -12.90 -7.57 -23.27
C GLY A 168 -11.44 -7.13 -23.10
N GLU A 169 -11.07 -5.95 -23.58
CA GLU A 169 -9.68 -5.45 -23.59
C GLU A 169 -9.59 -4.08 -22.93
N ALA A 170 -10.08 -3.94 -21.70
CA ALA A 170 -9.67 -2.79 -20.91
C ALA A 170 -8.16 -2.94 -20.64
N PRO A 171 -7.30 -2.03 -21.13
CA PRO A 171 -5.90 -2.05 -20.77
C PRO A 171 -5.77 -2.03 -19.24
N PRO A 172 -4.71 -2.61 -18.64
CA PRO A 172 -4.43 -2.35 -17.24
C PRO A 172 -4.47 -0.84 -17.00
N VAL A 173 -5.24 -0.42 -16.01
CA VAL A 173 -5.33 1.00 -15.64
C VAL A 173 -3.91 1.46 -15.38
N PRO A 174 -3.37 2.44 -16.15
CA PRO A 174 -2.04 2.97 -15.89
C PRO A 174 -1.97 3.41 -14.44
N GLN A 175 -0.86 3.11 -13.75
CA GLN A 175 -0.64 3.67 -12.41
C GLN A 175 -0.77 5.19 -12.52
N ASP A 176 -1.55 5.80 -11.62
CA ASP A 176 -1.81 7.23 -11.70
C ASP A 176 -0.56 8.07 -11.38
N ASP A 177 0.48 7.42 -10.85
CA ASP A 177 1.75 7.97 -10.37
C ASP A 177 1.54 9.19 -9.45
N SER A 178 0.37 9.34 -8.84
CA SER A 178 0.06 10.46 -7.97
C SER A 178 0.73 10.31 -6.60
N LEU A 179 1.14 9.09 -6.25
CA LEU A 179 2.02 8.78 -5.13
C LEU A 179 3.13 7.89 -5.64
N ILE A 180 4.38 8.31 -5.49
CA ILE A 180 5.56 7.55 -5.91
C ILE A 180 6.55 7.47 -4.76
N TRP A 181 7.34 6.40 -4.72
CA TRP A 181 8.29 6.17 -3.64
C TRP A 181 9.61 5.60 -4.15
N SER A 182 10.67 5.80 -3.38
CA SER A 182 11.95 5.12 -3.55
C SER A 182 12.47 4.64 -2.20
N ALA A 183 13.30 3.59 -2.26
CA ALA A 183 13.86 2.93 -1.08
C ALA A 183 15.28 2.48 -1.42
N ASP A 184 16.21 3.38 -1.20
CA ASP A 184 17.61 3.25 -1.58
C ASP A 184 18.44 2.80 -0.37
N VAL A 185 19.39 1.91 -0.61
CA VAL A 185 20.38 1.47 0.39
C VAL A 185 21.76 1.50 -0.24
N ALA A 186 22.70 2.12 0.46
CA ALA A 186 24.09 2.19 0.06
C ALA A 186 24.86 0.95 0.54
N THR A 187 26.07 0.77 0.00
CA THR A 187 26.95 -0.35 0.34
C THR A 187 27.36 -0.36 1.82
N ASP A 188 27.41 0.81 2.46
CA ASP A 188 27.67 0.98 3.89
C ASP A 188 26.44 0.69 4.78
N GLY A 189 25.28 0.38 4.18
CA GLY A 189 24.03 0.11 4.89
C GLY A 189 23.24 1.36 5.26
N SER A 190 23.74 2.56 4.96
CA SER A 190 22.91 3.78 5.04
C SER A 190 21.76 3.67 4.04
N ARG A 191 20.59 4.19 4.42
CA ARG A 191 19.36 4.03 3.63
C ARG A 191 18.50 5.27 3.64
N ARG A 192 17.73 5.43 2.57
CA ARG A 192 16.79 6.53 2.39
C ARG A 192 15.48 6.02 1.82
N VAL A 193 14.37 6.39 2.46
CA VAL A 193 13.03 6.17 1.95
C VAL A 193 12.40 7.51 1.66
N THR A 194 11.95 7.72 0.42
CA THR A 194 11.30 8.96 0.01
C THR A 194 9.92 8.63 -0.55
N VAL A 195 8.89 9.35 -0.11
CA VAL A 195 7.55 9.32 -0.70
C VAL A 195 7.23 10.71 -1.24
N ARG A 196 6.79 10.76 -2.49
CA ARG A 196 6.42 11.98 -3.20
C ARG A 196 4.97 11.92 -3.63
N MET A 197 4.24 13.00 -3.37
CA MET A 197 2.81 13.11 -3.65
C MET A 197 2.56 14.21 -4.67
N TRP A 198 1.77 13.91 -5.71
CA TRP A 198 1.35 14.89 -6.71
C TRP A 198 0.31 15.84 -6.12
N ASN A 199 0.56 17.14 -6.22
CA ASN A 199 -0.32 18.19 -5.68
C ASN A 199 -1.17 18.90 -6.76
N GLY A 200 -1.06 18.47 -8.03
CA GLY A 200 -1.75 19.09 -9.16
C GLY A 200 -0.81 19.79 -10.13
N THR A 201 0.34 20.28 -9.65
CA THR A 201 1.34 21.01 -10.47
C THR A 201 2.74 20.40 -10.40
N GLY A 202 3.06 19.72 -9.30
CA GLY A 202 4.35 19.10 -9.04
C GLY A 202 4.26 17.99 -8.00
N TYR A 203 5.43 17.47 -7.61
CA TYR A 203 5.56 16.50 -6.53
C TYR A 203 6.08 17.17 -5.26
N ASP A 204 5.31 17.05 -4.18
CA ASP A 204 5.77 17.36 -2.83
C ASP A 204 6.45 16.14 -2.23
N VAL A 205 7.60 16.33 -1.60
CA VAL A 205 8.22 15.29 -0.77
C VAL A 205 7.46 15.25 0.56
N VAL A 206 6.68 14.19 0.77
CA VAL A 206 5.80 14.05 1.94
C VAL A 206 6.39 13.16 3.03
N ILE A 207 7.35 12.30 2.67
CA ILE A 207 8.18 11.52 3.60
C ILE A 207 9.60 11.55 3.04
N ASP A 208 10.59 11.88 3.87
CA ASP A 208 12.02 11.80 3.56
C ASP A 208 12.79 11.24 4.77
N ASP A 209 12.79 9.92 4.89
CA ASP A 209 13.47 9.22 5.98
C ASP A 209 14.90 8.88 5.59
N LYS A 210 15.86 9.23 6.45
CA LYS A 210 17.29 8.95 6.27
C LYS A 210 17.82 8.25 7.50
N VAL A 211 18.54 7.15 7.28
CA VAL A 211 19.20 6.38 8.33
C VAL A 211 20.68 6.25 7.96
N GLY A 212 21.55 6.59 8.89
CA GLY A 212 23.00 6.44 8.73
C GLY A 212 23.41 4.97 8.63
N ALA A 213 24.66 4.73 8.28
CA ALA A 213 25.23 3.39 8.31
C ALA A 213 25.08 2.78 9.72
N PRO A 214 24.79 1.47 9.85
CA PRO A 214 24.79 0.81 11.14
C PRO A 214 26.16 0.97 11.82
N SER A 215 26.14 1.35 13.10
CA SER A 215 27.34 1.42 13.96
C SER A 215 27.84 0.04 14.37
#